data_AF-A0A2V1CG85-F1
#
_entry.id   AF-A0A2V1CG85-F1
#
_cell.length_a   1.000
_cell.length_b   1.000
_cell.length_c   1.000
_cell.angle_alpha   90.00
_cell.angle_beta   90.00
_cell.angle_gamma   90.00
#
_symmetry.space_group_name_H-M   'P 1'
#
loop_
_entity.id
_entity.type
_entity.pdbx_description
1 polymer ?
#
loop_
_entity_poly.entity_id
_entity_poly.type
_entity_poly.pdbx_seq_one_letter_code
_entity_poly.pdbx_strand_id
1 'polypeptide(L)'
;MRLSTFSSLIALGLSTTALADSMIVYQYCYLSCTYPATFTTSAGTYDVNAADGCRGTSVPGMTEFCIEWCNSRGHFKYSHQNYKRCMVITSDEWYDCGIASCYYIYWNEVGCSWPTGRVEGIDVGEVEGEEGEVESVPATASTTAVATATFAFTA
;
A
#
# COMPACT_ATOMS: atom_id res chain seq x y z
N MET A 1 -34.27 -53.62 2.64
CA MET A 1 -33.67 -52.51 3.42
C MET A 1 -32.19 -52.44 3.13
N ARG A 2 -31.70 -51.39 2.45
CA ARG A 2 -30.30 -50.92 2.46
C ARG A 2 -30.28 -49.45 2.02
N LEU A 3 -29.61 -48.64 2.85
CA LEU A 3 -29.52 -47.18 2.87
C LEU A 3 -28.77 -46.63 1.65
N SER A 4 -29.06 -45.37 1.28
CA SER A 4 -27.99 -44.44 0.91
C SER A 4 -28.45 -43.00 1.11
N THR A 5 -28.11 -42.42 2.27
CA THR A 5 -28.19 -40.98 2.54
C THR A 5 -26.94 -40.32 1.95
N PHE A 6 -27.12 -39.54 0.88
CA PHE A 6 -26.06 -38.72 0.32
C PHE A 6 -25.76 -37.56 1.27
N SER A 7 -24.58 -37.61 1.89
CA SER A 7 -24.07 -36.57 2.78
C SER A 7 -23.51 -35.43 1.93
N SER A 8 -24.25 -34.31 1.86
CA SER A 8 -23.79 -33.09 1.18
C SER A 8 -22.55 -32.52 1.86
N LEU A 9 -21.44 -32.49 1.13
CA LEU A 9 -20.21 -31.80 1.54
C LEU A 9 -20.45 -30.28 1.54
N ILE A 10 -20.17 -29.67 2.68
CA ILE A 10 -20.26 -28.23 2.94
C ILE A 10 -19.15 -27.53 2.15
N ALA A 11 -19.52 -26.62 1.24
CA ALA A 11 -18.59 -25.69 0.62
C ALA A 11 -18.23 -24.59 1.63
N LEU A 12 -17.00 -24.63 2.16
CA LEU A 12 -16.41 -23.54 2.93
C LEU A 12 -16.10 -22.40 1.95
N GLY A 13 -16.99 -21.40 1.89
CA GLY A 13 -16.77 -20.18 1.12
C GLY A 13 -15.51 -19.47 1.59
N LEU A 14 -14.63 -19.13 0.65
CA LEU A 14 -13.46 -18.30 0.89
C LEU A 14 -13.95 -16.98 1.50
N SER A 15 -13.64 -16.73 2.78
CA SER A 15 -13.78 -15.39 3.32
C SER A 15 -12.75 -14.51 2.63
N THR A 16 -13.16 -13.77 1.61
CA THR A 16 -12.38 -12.61 1.16
C THR A 16 -12.23 -11.73 2.39
N THR A 17 -11.02 -11.60 2.93
CA THR A 17 -10.74 -10.58 3.94
C THR A 17 -11.00 -9.26 3.26
N ALA A 18 -12.20 -8.70 3.45
CA ALA A 18 -12.50 -7.36 3.00
C ALA A 18 -11.46 -6.47 3.67
N LEU A 19 -10.59 -5.89 2.85
CA LEU A 19 -9.65 -4.86 3.29
C LEU A 19 -10.53 -3.70 3.74
N ALA A 20 -10.65 -3.57 5.06
CA ALA A 20 -11.75 -2.84 5.70
C ALA A 20 -11.40 -1.38 5.94
N ASP A 21 -10.11 -1.07 5.98
CA ASP A 21 -9.64 0.27 6.31
C ASP A 21 -9.23 1.00 5.02
N SER A 22 -9.61 2.26 4.93
CA SER A 22 -9.25 3.14 3.82
C SER A 22 -8.89 4.52 4.35
N MET A 23 -8.18 5.31 3.55
CA MET A 23 -7.81 6.66 3.92
C MET A 23 -7.90 7.57 2.71
N ILE A 24 -8.46 8.77 2.90
CA ILE A 24 -8.43 9.83 1.90
C ILE A 24 -7.54 10.93 2.45
N VAL A 25 -6.50 11.30 1.70
CA VAL A 25 -5.61 12.41 2.02
C VAL A 25 -6.01 13.62 1.19
N TYR A 26 -6.16 14.76 1.85
CA TYR A 26 -6.44 16.05 1.21
C TYR A 26 -5.11 16.79 1.09
N GLN A 27 -4.41 16.58 -0.02
CA GLN A 27 -3.13 17.22 -0.25
C GLN A 27 -3.36 18.67 -0.70
N TYR A 28 -2.69 19.60 -0.04
CA TYR A 28 -2.64 21.00 -0.42
C TYR A 28 -1.19 21.46 -0.50
N CYS A 29 -0.74 21.87 -1.69
CA CYS A 29 0.64 22.30 -1.94
C CYS A 29 0.67 23.72 -2.53
N TYR A 30 1.26 24.67 -1.80
CA TYR A 30 1.54 26.02 -2.30
C TYR A 30 3.03 26.36 -2.14
N LEU A 31 3.45 26.79 -0.95
CA LEU A 31 4.87 26.94 -0.59
C LEU A 31 5.42 25.69 0.13
N SER A 32 4.53 24.98 0.81
CA SER A 32 4.76 23.68 1.43
C SER A 32 3.50 22.83 1.23
N CYS A 33 3.65 21.52 1.37
CA CYS A 33 2.55 20.58 1.27
C CYS A 33 2.02 20.20 2.66
N THR A 34 0.70 20.15 2.80
CA THR A 34 0.02 19.58 3.96
C THR A 34 -0.73 18.32 3.56
N TYR A 35 -0.91 17.42 4.53
CA TYR A 35 -1.50 16.09 4.32
C TYR A 35 -2.53 15.74 5.41
N PRO A 36 -3.53 16.60 5.70
CA PRO A 36 -4.67 16.17 6.51
C PRO A 36 -5.36 14.98 5.81
N ALA A 37 -5.78 14.00 6.60
CA ALA A 37 -6.38 12.80 6.05
C ALA A 37 -7.49 12.28 6.94
N THR A 38 -8.43 11.60 6.31
CA THR A 38 -9.55 10.93 6.97
C THR A 38 -9.36 9.44 6.84
N PHE A 39 -9.15 8.77 7.98
CA PHE A 39 -8.95 7.33 8.08
C PHE A 39 -10.26 6.65 8.47
N THR A 40 -10.78 5.80 7.61
CA THR A 40 -12.05 5.09 7.79
C THR A 40 -11.78 3.63 8.14
N THR A 41 -12.46 3.15 9.18
CA THR A 41 -12.40 1.79 9.70
C THR A 41 -13.81 1.24 9.87
N SER A 42 -13.93 -0.04 10.23
CA SER A 42 -15.23 -0.61 10.65
C SER A 42 -15.80 0.03 11.94
N ALA A 43 -14.97 0.68 12.77
CA ALA A 43 -15.37 1.27 14.04
C ALA A 43 -15.77 2.76 13.91
N GLY A 44 -15.41 3.40 12.80
CA GLY A 44 -15.65 4.82 12.56
C GLY A 44 -14.59 5.48 11.70
N THR A 45 -14.65 6.80 11.68
CA THR A 45 -13.81 7.67 10.86
C THR A 45 -13.05 8.64 11.76
N TYR A 46 -11.76 8.84 11.47
CA TYR A 46 -10.84 9.60 12.30
C TYR A 46 -9.96 10.52 11.48
N ASP A 47 -9.70 11.71 11.98
CA ASP A 47 -8.73 12.62 11.37
C ASP A 47 -7.31 12.20 11.77
N VAL A 48 -6.46 12.01 10.77
CA VAL A 48 -5.05 11.65 10.92
C VAL A 48 -4.18 12.59 10.09
N ASN A 49 -2.88 12.62 10.42
CA ASN A 49 -1.89 13.35 9.63
C ASN A 49 -1.16 12.36 8.74
N ALA A 50 -1.32 12.46 7.42
CA ALA A 50 -0.70 11.56 6.47
C ALA A 50 0.64 12.08 5.92
N ALA A 51 1.33 13.01 6.59
CA ALA A 51 2.66 13.41 6.15
C ALA A 51 3.67 12.25 6.33
N ASP A 52 4.79 12.33 5.60
CA ASP A 52 5.79 11.25 5.53
C ASP A 52 6.38 10.88 6.90
N GLY A 53 6.65 9.59 7.12
CA GLY A 53 7.19 9.03 8.36
C GLY A 53 6.13 8.46 9.33
N CYS A 54 6.61 8.01 10.48
CA CYS A 54 5.80 7.38 11.53
C CYS A 54 5.35 8.39 12.59
N ARG A 55 4.08 8.30 13.01
CA ARG A 55 3.52 9.21 14.01
C ARG A 55 2.37 8.57 14.78
N GLY A 56 2.03 9.18 15.92
CA GLY A 56 0.85 8.80 16.69
C GLY A 56 -0.44 9.22 15.98
N THR A 57 -1.55 8.55 16.34
CA THR A 57 -2.88 8.85 15.82
C THR A 57 -3.90 8.91 16.96
N SER A 58 -5.06 9.48 16.69
CA SER A 58 -6.23 9.45 17.56
C SER A 58 -7.08 8.19 17.36
N VAL A 59 -6.70 7.30 16.45
CA VAL A 59 -7.48 6.10 16.12
C VAL A 59 -7.39 5.12 17.30
N PRO A 60 -8.53 4.72 17.91
CA PRO A 60 -8.53 3.87 19.09
C PRO A 60 -7.77 2.57 18.90
N GLY A 61 -6.79 2.33 19.77
CA GLY A 61 -5.98 1.12 19.76
C GLY A 61 -4.95 1.04 18.64
N MET A 62 -4.80 2.05 17.78
CA MET A 62 -3.72 2.09 16.80
C MET A 62 -2.40 2.48 17.48
N THR A 63 -1.40 1.62 17.38
CA THR A 63 -0.09 1.80 18.06
C THR A 63 1.02 2.21 17.10
N GLU A 64 0.88 1.88 15.81
CA GLU A 64 1.82 2.30 14.76
C GLU A 64 1.01 2.84 13.58
N PHE A 65 1.47 3.95 13.00
CA PHE A 65 0.95 4.53 11.76
C PHE A 65 2.08 5.25 11.04
N CYS A 66 2.44 4.77 9.85
CA CYS A 66 3.55 5.28 9.07
C CYS A 66 3.16 5.43 7.61
N ILE A 67 3.48 6.57 7.02
CA ILE A 67 3.29 6.85 5.60
C ILE A 67 4.65 7.01 4.93
N GLU A 68 4.81 6.48 3.74
CA GLU A 68 6.03 6.57 2.93
C GLU A 68 5.65 7.00 1.51
N TRP A 69 5.61 8.31 1.29
CA TRP A 69 5.14 8.91 0.04
C TRP A 69 6.02 8.53 -1.14
N CYS A 70 7.34 8.48 -0.96
CA CYS A 70 8.28 8.12 -2.01
C CYS A 70 8.03 6.73 -2.60
N ASN A 71 7.43 5.83 -1.81
CA ASN A 71 7.12 4.46 -2.21
C ASN A 71 5.61 4.19 -2.32
N SER A 72 4.78 5.25 -2.25
CA SER A 72 3.32 5.17 -2.33
C SER A 72 2.70 4.11 -1.42
N ARG A 73 3.29 3.91 -0.23
CA ARG A 73 2.93 2.84 0.71
C ARG A 73 2.84 3.35 2.14
N GLY A 74 2.00 2.70 2.92
CA GLY A 74 1.76 3.04 4.31
C GLY A 74 1.51 1.76 5.10
N HIS A 75 1.74 1.82 6.41
CA HIS A 75 1.42 0.70 7.29
C HIS A 75 0.93 1.20 8.64
N PHE A 76 0.13 0.34 9.27
CA PHE A 76 -0.45 0.60 10.57
C PHE A 76 -0.59 -0.69 11.36
N LYS A 77 -0.67 -0.56 12.69
CA LYS A 77 -0.84 -1.69 13.60
C LYS A 77 -1.74 -1.30 14.74
N TYR A 78 -2.63 -2.20 15.12
CA TYR A 78 -3.43 -2.07 16.34
C TYR A 78 -2.82 -2.89 17.49
N SER A 79 -3.01 -2.42 18.72
CA SER A 79 -2.52 -3.07 19.94
C SER A 79 -3.01 -4.50 20.13
N HIS A 80 -4.20 -4.81 19.63
CA HIS A 80 -4.81 -6.14 19.72
C HIS A 80 -4.31 -7.10 18.61
N GLN A 81 -3.46 -6.63 17.69
CA GLN A 81 -2.95 -7.41 16.56
C GLN A 81 -1.43 -7.59 16.68
N ASN A 82 -0.95 -8.80 16.37
CA ASN A 82 0.48 -9.11 16.35
C ASN A 82 1.14 -8.87 14.99
N TYR A 83 0.38 -8.44 13.98
CA TYR A 83 0.85 -8.21 12.62
C TYR A 83 0.55 -6.78 12.17
N LYS A 84 1.33 -6.29 11.19
CA LYS A 84 1.10 -5.00 10.53
C LYS A 84 0.07 -5.16 9.41
N ARG A 85 -0.74 -4.13 9.21
CA ARG A 85 -1.62 -3.96 8.06
C ARG A 85 -0.99 -2.91 7.14
N CYS A 86 -1.20 -3.07 5.85
CA CYS A 86 -0.54 -2.25 4.83
C CYS A 86 -1.56 -1.55 3.97
N MET A 87 -1.18 -0.43 3.38
CA MET A 87 -2.01 0.31 2.44
C MET A 87 -1.15 0.93 1.35
N VAL A 88 -1.77 1.19 0.21
CA VAL A 88 -1.14 1.81 -0.95
C VAL A 88 -2.05 2.87 -1.53
N ILE A 89 -1.46 3.83 -2.23
CA ILE A 89 -2.20 4.78 -3.06
C ILE A 89 -2.88 3.99 -4.18
N THR A 90 -4.18 4.17 -4.35
CA THR A 90 -4.96 3.51 -5.40
C THR A 90 -5.40 4.47 -6.50
N SER A 91 -5.63 5.73 -6.17
CA SER A 91 -5.92 6.78 -7.13
C SER A 91 -5.66 8.15 -6.53
N ASP A 92 -5.53 9.15 -7.39
CA ASP A 92 -5.52 10.55 -7.05
C ASP A 92 -6.44 11.35 -7.97
N GLU A 93 -7.07 12.38 -7.44
CA GLU A 93 -7.97 13.26 -8.18
C GLU A 93 -7.61 14.72 -7.88
N TRP A 94 -7.28 15.47 -8.92
CA TRP A 94 -7.05 16.91 -8.80
C TRP A 94 -8.37 17.64 -8.57
N TYR A 95 -8.34 18.66 -7.71
CA TYR A 95 -9.47 19.59 -7.56
C TYR A 95 -9.00 21.04 -7.50
N ASP A 96 -9.85 21.95 -7.97
CA ASP A 96 -9.54 23.38 -7.97
C ASP A 96 -9.56 23.94 -6.54
N CYS A 97 -8.47 24.62 -6.18
CA CYS A 97 -8.29 25.30 -4.90
C CYS A 97 -7.55 26.64 -5.07
N GLY A 98 -7.68 27.27 -6.23
CA GLY A 98 -7.08 28.55 -6.55
C GLY A 98 -5.63 28.44 -7.01
N ILE A 99 -4.70 29.10 -6.31
CA ILE A 99 -3.29 29.18 -6.73
C ILE A 99 -2.43 27.99 -6.27
N ALA A 100 -3.02 27.06 -5.51
CA ALA A 100 -2.33 25.89 -4.98
C ALA A 100 -2.59 24.65 -5.84
N SER A 101 -1.74 23.64 -5.69
CA SER A 101 -1.99 22.30 -6.23
C SER A 101 -2.70 21.46 -5.17
N CYS A 102 -3.91 20.98 -5.48
CA CYS A 102 -4.69 20.19 -4.55
C CYS A 102 -5.14 18.85 -5.14
N TYR A 103 -5.09 17.82 -4.30
CA TYR A 103 -5.44 16.45 -4.68
C TYR A 103 -6.20 15.75 -3.56
N TYR A 104 -7.22 14.98 -3.94
CA TYR A 104 -7.71 13.86 -3.14
C TYR A 104 -6.86 12.65 -3.48
N ILE A 105 -6.17 12.08 -2.49
CA ILE A 105 -5.33 10.90 -2.69
C ILE A 105 -5.96 9.76 -1.91
N TYR A 106 -6.39 8.74 -2.62
CA TYR A 106 -7.10 7.58 -2.08
C TYR A 106 -6.09 6.49 -1.74
N TRP A 107 -6.19 5.98 -0.52
CA TRP A 107 -5.38 4.89 0.01
C TRP A 107 -6.32 3.76 0.41
N ASN A 108 -6.04 2.56 -0.09
CA ASN A 108 -6.76 1.37 0.32
C ASN A 108 -5.81 0.40 1.01
N GLU A 109 -6.30 -0.24 2.06
CA GLU A 109 -5.61 -1.35 2.68
C GLU A 109 -5.39 -2.45 1.65
N VAL A 110 -4.22 -3.09 1.70
CA VAL A 110 -3.83 -4.26 0.90
C VAL A 110 -3.07 -5.25 1.77
N GLY A 111 -2.92 -6.48 1.30
CA GLY A 111 -2.00 -7.42 1.93
C GLY A 111 -0.56 -6.88 1.90
N CYS A 112 0.16 -7.00 3.02
CA CYS A 112 1.56 -6.59 3.09
C CYS A 112 2.43 -7.50 2.21
N SER A 113 3.03 -6.94 1.16
CA SER A 113 3.95 -7.66 0.26
C SER A 113 5.41 -7.21 0.38
N TRP A 114 5.69 -6.11 1.10
CA TRP A 114 7.04 -5.57 1.26
C TRP A 114 7.60 -5.83 2.67
N PRO A 115 8.92 -6.03 2.81
CA PRO A 115 9.58 -5.99 4.11
C PRO A 115 9.40 -4.59 4.71
N THR A 116 8.72 -4.48 5.85
CA THR A 116 8.47 -3.20 6.53
C THR A 116 9.68 -2.70 7.34
N GLY A 117 10.88 -3.13 6.99
CA GLY A 117 12.12 -2.59 7.54
C GLY A 117 12.64 -1.51 6.61
N ARG A 118 12.90 -0.31 7.15
CA ARG A 118 13.98 0.51 6.59
C ARG A 118 15.19 -0.42 6.52
N VAL A 119 15.88 -0.48 5.40
CA VAL A 119 17.22 -1.06 5.38
C VAL A 119 18.11 -0.10 6.17
N GLU A 120 18.01 -0.12 7.49
CA GLU A 120 19.02 0.48 8.36
C GLU A 120 20.26 -0.39 8.16
N GLY A 121 21.23 0.14 7.41
CA GLY A 121 22.51 -0.53 7.20
C GLY A 121 22.67 -1.26 5.87
N ILE A 122 22.30 -0.65 4.74
CA ILE A 122 23.33 -0.62 3.69
C ILE A 122 24.21 0.54 4.10
N ASP A 123 25.26 0.23 4.85
CA ASP A 123 26.46 1.05 4.85
C ASP A 123 26.80 1.24 3.38
N VAL A 124 26.45 2.41 2.84
CA VAL A 124 27.10 2.91 1.63
C VAL A 124 28.52 3.14 2.13
N GLY A 125 29.35 2.10 2.02
CA GLY A 125 30.77 2.20 2.31
C GLY A 125 31.23 3.46 1.60
N GLU A 126 31.81 4.36 2.38
CA GLU A 126 32.52 5.52 1.90
C GLU A 126 33.47 5.04 0.80
N VAL A 127 33.07 5.19 -0.46
CA VAL A 127 33.92 4.90 -1.60
C VAL A 127 34.83 6.12 -1.69
N GLU A 128 35.91 6.08 -0.91
CA GLU A 128 37.06 6.93 -1.18
C GLU A 128 37.47 6.71 -2.63
N GLY A 129 37.54 7.82 -3.36
CA GLY A 129 37.66 7.81 -4.81
C GLY A 129 38.92 7.09 -5.29
N GLU A 130 38.72 6.19 -6.24
CA GLU A 130 39.74 5.85 -7.22
C GLU A 130 39.13 6.14 -8.60
N GLU A 131 39.76 7.06 -9.33
CA GLU A 131 39.38 7.50 -10.67
C GLU A 131 39.64 6.34 -11.65
N GLY A 132 38.67 5.41 -11.71
CA GLY A 132 38.68 4.25 -12.59
C GLY A 132 37.94 4.54 -13.90
N GLU A 133 38.70 4.45 -14.99
CA GLU A 133 38.31 4.58 -16.39
C GLU A 133 36.99 3.86 -16.75
N VAL A 134 36.07 4.61 -17.38
CA VAL A 134 34.72 4.15 -17.71
C VAL A 134 34.75 3.32 -18.99
N GLU A 135 34.91 2.00 -18.89
CA GLU A 135 34.67 1.09 -20.00
C GLU A 135 33.15 0.90 -20.19
N SER A 136 32.67 1.20 -21.40
CA SER A 136 31.25 1.26 -21.75
C SER A 136 30.71 -0.13 -22.08
N VAL A 137 29.87 -0.68 -21.20
CA VAL A 137 29.17 -1.95 -21.43
C VAL A 137 27.85 -1.70 -22.19
N PRO A 138 27.55 -2.45 -23.26
CA PRO A 138 26.37 -2.24 -24.09
C PRO A 138 25.08 -2.78 -23.43
N ALA A 139 23.97 -2.08 -23.70
CA ALA A 139 22.63 -2.43 -23.27
C ALA A 139 22.13 -3.72 -23.96
N THR A 140 22.01 -4.81 -23.20
CA THR A 140 21.23 -5.98 -23.62
C THR A 140 19.79 -5.85 -23.16
N ALA A 141 18.90 -5.74 -24.14
CA ALA A 141 17.46 -5.72 -24.00
C ALA A 141 16.93 -7.01 -23.36
N SER A 142 16.07 -6.88 -22.35
CA SER A 142 15.32 -8.00 -21.77
C SER A 142 13.89 -7.97 -22.32
N THR A 143 13.61 -8.90 -23.23
CA THR A 143 12.28 -9.23 -23.74
C THR A 143 11.51 -10.03 -22.70
N THR A 144 10.38 -9.50 -22.21
CA THR A 144 9.40 -10.28 -21.43
C THR A 144 8.17 -10.54 -22.29
N ALA A 145 7.85 -11.83 -22.42
CA ALA A 145 6.82 -12.40 -23.28
C ALA A 145 5.39 -12.02 -22.87
N VAL A 146 4.53 -11.79 -23.87
CA VAL A 146 3.09 -11.66 -23.74
C VAL A 146 2.47 -13.06 -23.74
N ALA A 147 1.83 -13.45 -22.65
CA ALA A 147 1.03 -14.68 -22.58
C ALA A 147 -0.41 -14.39 -23.06
N THR A 148 -0.76 -14.88 -24.25
CA THR A 148 -2.12 -14.83 -24.78
C THR A 148 -2.92 -16.03 -24.25
N ALA A 149 -3.94 -15.77 -23.43
CA ALA A 149 -4.88 -16.79 -22.98
C ALA A 149 -6.03 -16.92 -24.00
N THR A 150 -6.12 -18.05 -24.68
CA THR A 150 -7.23 -18.40 -25.58
C THR A 150 -8.37 -19.01 -24.76
N PHE A 151 -9.54 -18.35 -24.75
CA PHE A 151 -10.77 -18.93 -24.22
C PHE A 151 -11.45 -19.77 -25.31
N ALA A 152 -11.62 -21.06 -25.04
CA ALA A 152 -12.45 -21.95 -25.86
C ALA A 152 -13.91 -21.85 -25.39
N PHE A 153 -14.79 -21.46 -26.30
CA PHE A 153 -16.24 -21.52 -26.15
C PHE A 153 -16.71 -22.87 -26.68
N THR A 154 -17.37 -23.68 -25.86
CA THR A 154 -18.13 -24.84 -26.34
C THR A 154 -19.62 -24.55 -26.21
N ALA A 155 -20.34 -24.85 -27.29
CA ALA A 155 -21.75 -24.58 -27.55
C ALA A 155 -22.72 -25.37 -26.67
#